data_AF-K4KTX0-F1
#
_entry.id   AF-K4KTX0-F1
#
_cell.length_a   1.000
_cell.length_b   1.000
_cell.length_c   1.000
_cell.angle_alpha   90.00
_cell.angle_beta   90.00
_cell.angle_gamma   90.00
#
_symmetry.space_group_name_H-M   'P 1'
#
loop_
_entity.id
_entity.type
_entity.pdbx_description
1 polymer ?
#
loop_
_entity_poly.entity_id
_entity_poly.type
_entity_poly.pdbx_seq_one_letter_code
_entity_poly.pdbx_strand_id
1 'polypeptide(L)'
;MIARELLASTDIAQPGAERVAVDELFSVLGTRGWGDYFSHLQAAQLGIAGYWFLANASLEPCLVQQAAVLRHWIDGLRVTGGGTRHLLIEHPQIELAAFAAALLWRLHNQAASRRIPIDRVLVPELPAGIRAYLEGQCLNLVEDPAATGVTLDIGEDAWQAPFVTHNRKLLPLLSESLVFLQGDEDDSVAGKVYRQLESMVSLAEVNQAQLAQSLAMSDRTLSRQLADEGTNFRELLTRQRNARAVAGLCQGDAIDVLSAALGFSERAAFERAFKGWQGVTPAKFQAQYRRLSRDVDIERLISPEQLPALPAIASELLAMAQDDQASLEDMAALVERDPVLTAKLLNIACSAYYGLPPGTRIRDAVIRVFGVDRLRYLALSVLAASGFSTSHCPAFSMAQFWVVSLSVAQLACECVRLQGQPQEQQADIYLAGLLHAIGRLVLVQCFPVKMQQLLAQLNQAPAPQEMLAMEKLRLGVDASEAGALLVAKWQLPRAVSVFMRQLASEKNNMSAQAGLILVLHEYVLACLAEDQERTQVASSQLIQLLGIDAGKIERMLEAFNQKLPGLNAAANAI
;
A
#
# COMPACT_ATOMS: atom_id res chain seq x y z
N MET A 1 5.22 8.44 9.33
CA MET A 1 5.38 7.31 8.40
C MET A 1 5.17 5.97 9.12
N ILE A 2 5.90 5.67 10.20
CA ILE A 2 5.56 4.62 11.21
C ILE A 2 4.09 4.76 11.70
N ALA A 3 3.61 6.00 11.67
CA ALA A 3 2.23 6.43 11.86
C ALA A 3 1.13 5.71 11.05
N ARG A 4 1.40 5.46 9.76
CA ARG A 4 0.44 4.84 8.84
C ARG A 4 0.54 3.31 8.87
N GLU A 5 1.69 2.77 9.29
CA GLU A 5 1.91 1.32 9.38
C GLU A 5 1.25 0.67 10.59
N LEU A 6 0.97 1.42 11.66
CA LEU A 6 0.20 0.90 12.80
C LEU A 6 -1.30 1.04 12.63
N LEU A 7 -1.77 2.03 11.86
CA LEU A 7 -3.16 2.13 11.43
C LEU A 7 -3.60 1.00 10.48
N ALA A 8 -2.66 0.37 9.77
CA ALA A 8 -2.95 -0.68 8.80
C ALA A 8 -2.86 -2.11 9.40
N SER A 9 -2.39 -2.25 10.64
CA SER A 9 -2.25 -3.55 11.33
C SER A 9 -3.32 -3.81 12.40
N THR A 10 -4.19 -2.84 12.69
CA THR A 10 -5.36 -3.06 13.54
C THR A 10 -6.59 -2.77 12.72
N ASP A 11 -7.26 -3.85 12.34
CA ASP A 11 -8.45 -3.95 11.51
C ASP A 11 -9.70 -3.40 12.23
N ILE A 12 -9.54 -2.28 12.92
CA ILE A 12 -10.54 -1.81 13.84
C ILE A 12 -11.19 -0.52 13.33
N ALA A 13 -10.56 0.25 12.44
CA ALA A 13 -11.07 1.54 11.96
C ALA A 13 -11.90 1.51 10.65
N GLN A 14 -12.24 0.33 10.10
CA GLN A 14 -13.12 0.24 8.92
C GLN A 14 -14.58 0.04 9.35
N PRO A 15 -15.54 0.88 8.89
CA PRO A 15 -16.95 0.62 9.13
C PRO A 15 -17.37 -0.62 8.32
N GLY A 16 -17.35 -1.79 8.95
CA GLY A 16 -17.74 -3.06 8.35
C GLY A 16 -16.68 -4.17 8.34
N ALA A 17 -15.48 -3.97 8.90
CA ALA A 17 -14.61 -5.10 9.26
C ALA A 17 -15.23 -5.82 10.46
N GLU A 18 -15.35 -7.15 10.39
CA GLU A 18 -15.80 -7.95 11.54
C GLU A 18 -15.00 -7.56 12.78
N ARG A 19 -15.69 -7.21 13.86
CA ARG A 19 -15.11 -7.03 15.20
C ARG A 19 -14.26 -8.24 15.55
N VAL A 20 -12.97 -8.19 15.27
CA VAL A 20 -12.03 -9.13 15.87
C VAL A 20 -12.02 -8.77 17.35
N ALA A 21 -12.72 -9.59 18.14
CA ALA A 21 -12.86 -9.37 19.56
C ALA A 21 -11.44 -9.24 20.14
N VAL A 22 -11.18 -8.14 20.84
CA VAL A 22 -9.88 -7.87 21.48
C VAL A 22 -9.43 -9.06 22.36
N ASP A 23 -10.41 -9.79 22.87
CA ASP A 23 -10.35 -11.08 23.55
C ASP A 23 -9.53 -12.16 22.81
N GLU A 24 -9.69 -12.28 21.48
CA GLU A 24 -8.97 -13.25 20.65
C GLU A 24 -7.48 -12.90 20.54
N LEU A 25 -7.14 -11.61 20.38
CA LEU A 25 -5.75 -11.16 20.34
C LEU A 25 -5.06 -11.20 21.72
N PHE A 26 -5.81 -11.03 22.81
CA PHE A 26 -5.32 -11.21 24.18
C PHE A 26 -4.90 -12.65 24.47
N SER A 27 -5.68 -13.61 23.95
CA SER A 27 -5.39 -15.05 24.09
C SER A 27 -4.10 -15.47 23.36
N VAL A 28 -3.73 -14.78 22.28
CA VAL A 28 -2.58 -15.12 21.42
C VAL A 28 -1.26 -14.54 21.93
N LEU A 29 -1.26 -13.28 22.40
CA LEU A 29 -0.03 -12.57 22.76
C LEU A 29 0.30 -12.63 24.27
N GLY A 30 -0.70 -12.91 25.11
CA GLY A 30 -0.56 -12.90 26.57
C GLY A 30 -0.30 -11.50 27.15
N THR A 31 -0.48 -11.36 28.47
CA THR A 31 -0.39 -10.08 29.20
C THR A 31 0.94 -9.35 29.03
N ARG A 32 2.04 -10.09 28.85
CA ARG A 32 3.39 -9.53 28.66
C ARG A 32 3.61 -8.99 27.24
N GLY A 33 3.14 -9.71 26.21
CA GLY A 33 3.22 -9.27 24.82
C GLY A 33 2.38 -8.03 24.55
N TRP A 34 1.23 -7.92 25.22
CA TRP A 34 0.41 -6.71 25.20
C TRP A 34 1.10 -5.53 25.88
N GLY A 35 1.66 -5.71 27.08
CA GLY A 35 2.42 -4.67 27.77
C GLY A 35 3.55 -4.08 26.90
N ASP A 36 4.33 -4.93 26.24
CA ASP A 36 5.44 -4.52 25.39
C ASP A 36 4.97 -3.82 24.10
N TYR A 37 3.96 -4.36 23.40
CA TYR A 37 3.40 -3.74 22.20
C TYR A 37 2.88 -2.32 22.49
N PHE A 38 2.16 -2.17 23.60
CA PHE A 38 1.59 -0.88 23.94
C PHE A 38 2.57 0.08 24.58
N SER A 39 3.65 -0.39 25.22
CA SER A 39 4.73 0.46 25.74
C SER A 39 5.41 1.32 24.66
N HIS A 40 5.30 0.93 23.39
CA HIS A 40 5.91 1.61 22.25
C HIS A 40 4.94 2.42 21.37
N LEU A 41 3.63 2.37 21.66
CA LEU A 41 2.61 3.10 20.88
C LEU A 41 2.79 4.63 20.99
N GLN A 42 2.96 5.31 19.86
CA GLN A 42 3.08 6.76 19.77
C GLN A 42 1.81 7.36 19.16
N ALA A 43 1.51 8.62 19.44
CA ALA A 43 0.38 9.31 18.80
C ALA A 43 0.44 9.20 17.27
N ALA A 44 1.62 9.28 16.68
CA ALA A 44 1.80 9.08 15.25
C ALA A 44 1.17 7.76 14.76
N GLN A 45 1.39 6.67 15.48
CA GLN A 45 0.95 5.30 15.17
C GLN A 45 -0.57 5.10 15.26
N LEU A 46 -1.26 5.99 15.98
CA LEU A 46 -2.73 6.05 16.01
C LEU A 46 -3.31 6.91 14.88
N GLY A 47 -2.47 7.36 13.94
CA GLY A 47 -2.94 8.06 12.76
C GLY A 47 -3.65 9.37 13.04
N ILE A 48 -4.71 9.63 12.27
CA ILE A 48 -5.54 10.85 12.43
C ILE A 48 -6.08 10.93 13.87
N ALA A 49 -6.52 9.81 14.45
CA ALA A 49 -6.98 9.76 15.83
C ALA A 49 -5.86 10.21 16.78
N GLY A 50 -4.66 9.67 16.61
CA GLY A 50 -3.46 10.07 17.36
C GLY A 50 -3.09 11.55 17.31
N TYR A 51 -3.03 12.13 16.10
CA TYR A 51 -2.77 13.56 15.95
C TYR A 51 -3.92 14.41 16.49
N TRP A 52 -5.15 13.89 16.46
CA TRP A 52 -6.31 14.53 17.06
C TRP A 52 -6.25 14.50 18.59
N PHE A 53 -5.87 13.37 19.21
CA PHE A 53 -5.60 13.29 20.66
C PHE A 53 -4.63 14.40 21.10
N LEU A 54 -3.55 14.61 20.34
CA LEU A 54 -2.55 15.64 20.64
C LEU A 54 -2.99 17.08 20.31
N ALA A 55 -3.90 17.29 19.36
CA ALA A 55 -4.29 18.63 18.92
C ALA A 55 -5.27 19.34 19.88
N ASN A 56 -5.79 18.63 20.89
CA ASN A 56 -6.75 19.12 21.87
C ASN A 56 -6.16 20.20 22.79
N ALA A 57 -7.03 20.99 23.44
CA ALA A 57 -6.62 22.14 24.25
C ALA A 57 -6.10 21.75 25.64
N SER A 58 -6.76 20.78 26.28
CA SER A 58 -6.46 20.26 27.62
C SER A 58 -7.17 18.90 27.81
N LEU A 59 -6.95 18.25 28.95
CA LEU A 59 -7.56 16.95 29.28
C LEU A 59 -9.09 16.98 29.30
N GLU A 60 -9.68 17.95 30.02
CA GLU A 60 -11.11 18.03 30.28
C GLU A 60 -12.00 18.00 29.01
N PRO A 61 -11.79 18.86 27.99
CA PRO A 61 -12.67 18.90 26.81
C PRO A 61 -12.50 17.72 25.86
N CYS A 62 -11.38 16.98 25.94
CA CYS A 62 -11.08 15.91 24.99
C CYS A 62 -11.45 14.52 25.49
N LEU A 63 -11.54 14.30 26.81
CA LEU A 63 -11.68 12.96 27.39
C LEU A 63 -12.92 12.19 26.93
N VAL A 64 -14.09 12.83 26.88
CA VAL A 64 -15.33 12.19 26.41
C VAL A 64 -15.21 11.77 24.94
N GLN A 65 -14.59 12.61 24.12
CA GLN A 65 -14.42 12.36 22.69
C GLN A 65 -13.33 11.30 22.43
N GLN A 66 -12.27 11.32 23.24
CA GLN A 66 -11.17 10.36 23.23
C GLN A 66 -11.62 8.96 23.63
N ALA A 67 -12.49 8.87 24.62
CA ALA A 67 -13.15 7.63 24.99
C ALA A 67 -14.00 7.05 23.86
N ALA A 68 -14.70 7.90 23.10
CA ALA A 68 -15.48 7.46 21.95
C ALA A 68 -14.59 6.85 20.85
N VAL A 69 -13.43 7.45 20.59
CA VAL A 69 -12.46 6.91 19.63
C VAL A 69 -11.85 5.58 20.10
N LEU A 70 -11.56 5.45 21.40
CA LEU A 70 -11.02 4.20 21.95
C LEU A 70 -12.04 3.07 22.00
N ARG A 71 -13.34 3.37 22.16
CA ARG A 71 -14.43 2.39 22.06
C ARG A 71 -14.48 1.71 20.71
N HIS A 72 -14.09 2.43 19.66
CA HIS A 72 -13.95 1.86 18.34
C HIS A 72 -12.95 0.70 18.37
N TRP A 73 -11.86 0.82 19.13
CA TRP A 73 -10.79 -0.18 19.22
C TRP A 73 -10.98 -1.23 20.31
N ILE A 74 -11.77 -0.92 21.33
CA ILE A 74 -11.99 -1.75 22.51
C ILE A 74 -13.50 -1.76 22.77
N ASP A 75 -14.18 -2.74 22.19
CA ASP A 75 -15.62 -2.91 22.35
C ASP A 75 -15.99 -3.09 23.83
N GLY A 76 -17.05 -2.43 24.28
CA GLY A 76 -17.49 -2.51 25.68
C GLY A 76 -16.70 -1.62 26.66
N LEU A 77 -15.70 -0.87 26.19
CA LEU A 77 -14.96 0.10 27.00
C LEU A 77 -15.87 1.25 27.45
N ARG A 78 -15.99 1.45 28.75
CA ARG A 78 -16.72 2.57 29.34
C ARG A 78 -15.72 3.51 30.00
N VAL A 79 -15.84 4.79 29.70
CA VAL A 79 -15.03 5.82 30.34
C VAL A 79 -15.99 6.84 30.92
N THR A 80 -15.93 7.04 32.22
CA THR A 80 -16.75 7.99 32.95
C THR A 80 -15.86 9.00 33.66
N GLY A 81 -16.16 10.28 33.48
CA GLY A 81 -15.34 11.38 33.98
C GLY A 81 -15.48 12.61 33.09
N GLY A 82 -15.62 13.76 33.73
CA GLY A 82 -15.85 15.05 33.09
C GLY A 82 -16.34 16.05 34.13
N GLY A 83 -15.43 16.88 34.64
CA GLY A 83 -15.70 17.87 35.70
C GLY A 83 -15.43 17.40 37.14
N THR A 84 -14.85 16.22 37.35
CA THR A 84 -14.42 15.70 38.66
C THR A 84 -12.92 15.35 38.61
N ARG A 85 -12.24 15.22 39.76
CA ARG A 85 -10.82 14.82 39.84
C ARG A 85 -10.55 13.35 39.45
N HIS A 86 -11.58 12.61 39.00
CA HIS A 86 -11.54 11.17 38.82
C HIS A 86 -11.93 10.80 37.39
N LEU A 87 -11.11 9.97 36.75
CA LEU A 87 -11.41 9.32 35.48
C LEU A 87 -11.53 7.82 35.70
N LEU A 88 -12.73 7.26 35.58
CA LEU A 88 -12.99 5.83 35.72
C LEU A 88 -13.08 5.17 34.35
N ILE A 89 -12.29 4.13 34.13
CA ILE A 89 -12.24 3.33 32.91
C ILE A 89 -12.62 1.90 33.26
N GLU A 90 -13.70 1.41 32.67
CA GLU A 90 -14.30 0.11 32.94
C GLU A 90 -14.38 -0.72 31.66
N HIS A 91 -14.15 -2.02 31.82
CA HIS A 91 -14.31 -3.01 30.76
C HIS A 91 -14.55 -4.38 31.43
N PRO A 92 -15.37 -5.29 30.84
CA PRO A 92 -15.59 -6.63 31.40
C PRO A 92 -14.30 -7.42 31.66
N GLN A 93 -13.27 -7.19 30.85
CA GLN A 93 -11.89 -7.63 31.07
C GLN A 93 -11.05 -6.47 31.61
N ILE A 94 -10.53 -6.63 32.82
CA ILE A 94 -9.84 -5.56 33.54
C ILE A 94 -8.51 -5.15 32.90
N GLU A 95 -7.87 -6.08 32.19
CA GLU A 95 -6.62 -5.87 31.45
C GLU A 95 -6.76 -4.81 30.37
N LEU A 96 -7.93 -4.76 29.72
CA LEU A 96 -8.26 -3.80 28.68
C LEU A 96 -8.58 -2.42 29.25
N ALA A 97 -9.22 -2.35 30.42
CA ALA A 97 -9.40 -1.11 31.14
C ALA A 97 -8.05 -0.51 31.61
N ALA A 98 -7.17 -1.36 32.16
CA ALA A 98 -5.82 -0.98 32.57
C ALA A 98 -4.97 -0.50 31.39
N PHE A 99 -5.08 -1.17 30.24
CA PHE A 99 -4.40 -0.77 29.03
C PHE A 99 -4.89 0.59 28.51
N ALA A 100 -6.22 0.77 28.38
CA ALA A 100 -6.80 2.02 27.92
C ALA A 100 -6.39 3.21 28.81
N ALA A 101 -6.34 3.00 30.12
CA ALA A 101 -5.86 3.99 31.08
C ALA A 101 -4.39 4.39 30.82
N ALA A 102 -3.50 3.42 30.63
CA ALA A 102 -2.09 3.68 30.35
C ALA A 102 -1.86 4.40 29.01
N LEU A 103 -2.61 4.02 27.97
CA LEU A 103 -2.51 4.64 26.65
C LEU A 103 -2.94 6.12 26.71
N LEU A 104 -4.10 6.40 27.29
CA LEU A 104 -4.60 7.76 27.45
C LEU A 104 -3.58 8.62 28.19
N TRP A 105 -3.16 8.17 29.38
CA TRP A 105 -2.20 8.90 30.21
C TRP A 105 -0.90 9.22 29.47
N ARG A 106 -0.36 8.27 28.70
CA ARG A 106 0.87 8.52 27.93
C ARG A 106 0.66 9.53 26.79
N LEU A 107 -0.42 9.42 26.03
CA LEU A 107 -0.74 10.38 24.96
C LEU A 107 -0.91 11.79 25.54
N HIS A 108 -1.53 11.90 26.70
CA HIS A 108 -1.68 13.18 27.39
C HIS A 108 -0.35 13.74 27.88
N ASN A 109 0.56 12.90 28.40
CA ASN A 109 1.91 13.33 28.75
C ASN A 109 2.75 13.75 27.55
N GLN A 110 2.52 13.18 26.36
CA GLN A 110 3.16 13.64 25.12
C GLN A 110 2.59 14.99 24.67
N ALA A 111 1.33 15.29 24.99
CA ALA A 111 0.67 16.54 24.65
C ALA A 111 0.97 17.68 25.64
N ALA A 112 1.24 17.35 26.91
CA ALA A 112 1.49 18.32 27.98
C ALA A 112 2.98 18.72 28.07
N SER A 113 3.26 19.98 28.46
CA SER A 113 4.63 20.51 28.58
C SER A 113 5.38 20.01 29.81
N ARG A 114 4.66 19.37 30.72
CA ARG A 114 5.15 18.71 31.92
C ARG A 114 4.33 17.44 32.14
N ARG A 115 4.92 16.45 32.79
CA ARG A 115 4.22 15.23 33.17
C ARG A 115 2.98 15.60 34.00
N ILE A 116 1.82 15.08 33.60
CA ILE A 116 0.54 15.28 34.26
C ILE A 116 0.60 14.50 35.58
N PRO A 117 0.58 15.19 36.74
CA PRO A 117 0.63 14.52 38.02
C PRO A 117 -0.65 13.71 38.22
N ILE A 118 -0.48 12.42 38.47
CA ILE A 118 -1.54 11.54 38.94
C ILE A 118 -1.30 11.32 40.42
N ASP A 119 -2.30 11.65 41.23
CA ASP A 119 -2.21 11.54 42.69
C ASP A 119 -2.21 10.06 43.11
N ARG A 120 -3.10 9.27 42.50
CA ARG A 120 -3.16 7.81 42.63
C ARG A 120 -3.96 7.19 41.48
N VAL A 121 -3.73 5.90 41.28
CA VAL A 121 -4.50 5.06 40.37
C VAL A 121 -5.12 3.93 41.17
N LEU A 122 -6.44 3.95 41.32
CA LEU A 122 -7.17 2.87 41.98
C LEU A 122 -7.39 1.76 40.97
N VAL A 123 -6.98 0.55 41.32
CA VAL A 123 -7.12 -0.64 40.49
C VAL A 123 -7.68 -1.78 41.33
N PRO A 124 -8.53 -2.66 40.77
CA PRO A 124 -8.80 -3.95 41.40
C PRO A 124 -7.55 -4.84 41.32
N GLU A 125 -7.65 -6.08 41.79
CA GLU A 125 -6.54 -7.03 41.69
C GLU A 125 -6.14 -7.26 40.22
N LEU A 126 -4.91 -6.88 39.88
CA LEU A 126 -4.39 -6.96 38.52
C LEU A 126 -3.43 -8.15 38.35
N PRO A 127 -3.41 -8.79 37.17
CA PRO A 127 -2.36 -9.75 36.84
C PRO A 127 -0.96 -9.13 36.99
N ALA A 128 -0.01 -9.89 37.56
CA ALA A 128 1.32 -9.39 37.94
C ALA A 128 2.08 -8.69 36.78
N GLY A 129 1.93 -9.17 35.54
CA GLY A 129 2.54 -8.55 34.37
C GLY A 129 1.99 -7.16 34.04
N ILE A 130 0.69 -6.94 34.24
CA ILE A 130 0.02 -5.67 33.96
C ILE A 130 0.29 -4.69 35.10
N ARG A 131 0.27 -5.17 36.35
CA ARG A 131 0.70 -4.39 37.50
C ARG A 131 2.12 -3.85 37.32
N ALA A 132 3.08 -4.72 36.98
CA ALA A 132 4.46 -4.32 36.75
C ALA A 132 4.61 -3.30 35.59
N TYR A 133 3.81 -3.44 34.53
CA TYR A 133 3.78 -2.48 33.43
C TYR A 133 3.29 -1.09 33.88
N LEU A 134 2.16 -1.03 34.61
CA LEU A 134 1.61 0.23 35.11
C LEU A 134 2.51 0.89 36.16
N GLU A 135 3.15 0.12 37.04
CA GLU A 135 4.16 0.60 37.98
C GLU A 135 5.38 1.17 37.22
N GLY A 136 5.78 0.53 36.10
CA GLY A 136 6.83 1.01 35.21
C GLY A 136 6.53 2.36 34.55
N GLN A 137 5.24 2.71 34.41
CA GLN A 137 4.79 4.04 33.97
C GLN A 137 4.77 5.07 35.11
N CYS A 138 5.37 4.75 36.27
CA CYS A 138 5.37 5.51 37.53
C CYS A 138 3.97 6.00 37.96
N LEU A 139 2.95 5.17 37.78
CA LEU A 139 1.63 5.40 38.34
C LEU A 139 1.62 4.93 39.80
N ASN A 140 1.11 5.76 40.71
CA ASN A 140 0.96 5.39 42.11
C ASN A 140 -0.26 4.47 42.27
N LEU A 141 -0.06 3.16 42.04
CA LEU A 141 -1.12 2.17 42.11
C LEU A 141 -1.56 1.92 43.55
N VAL A 142 -2.87 1.98 43.78
CA VAL A 142 -3.51 1.62 45.04
C VAL A 142 -4.53 0.53 44.74
N GLU A 143 -4.33 -0.65 45.32
CA GLU A 143 -5.26 -1.77 45.14
C GLU A 143 -6.52 -1.55 45.98
N ASP A 144 -7.67 -1.59 45.31
CA ASP A 144 -8.99 -1.55 45.91
C ASP A 144 -9.81 -2.73 45.36
N PRO A 145 -9.99 -3.81 46.14
CA PRO A 145 -10.78 -4.97 45.71
C PRO A 145 -12.24 -4.65 45.37
N ALA A 146 -12.76 -3.49 45.78
CA ALA A 146 -14.11 -3.04 45.45
C ALA A 146 -14.18 -2.22 44.14
N ALA A 147 -13.04 -1.90 43.52
CA ALA A 147 -13.01 -1.15 42.26
C ALA A 147 -13.58 -1.97 41.10
N THR A 148 -14.45 -1.36 40.29
CA THR A 148 -15.06 -1.98 39.10
C THR A 148 -14.23 -1.78 37.83
N GLY A 149 -13.14 -1.02 37.92
CA GLY A 149 -12.29 -0.63 36.81
C GLY A 149 -11.06 0.15 37.28
N VAL A 150 -10.35 0.77 36.34
CA VAL A 150 -9.16 1.57 36.63
C VAL A 150 -9.56 3.03 36.79
N THR A 151 -9.32 3.59 37.98
CA THR A 151 -9.63 5.01 38.27
C THR A 151 -8.34 5.82 38.37
N LEU A 152 -8.23 6.87 37.56
CA LEU A 152 -7.13 7.84 37.62
C LEU A 152 -7.58 9.06 38.43
N ASP A 153 -6.93 9.29 39.58
CA ASP A 153 -7.09 10.52 40.35
C ASP A 153 -6.10 11.56 39.83
N ILE A 154 -6.61 12.55 39.11
CA ILE A 154 -5.82 13.58 38.45
C ILE A 154 -6.06 14.91 39.18
N GLY A 155 -4.98 15.58 39.56
CA GLY A 155 -5.04 16.86 40.27
C GLY A 155 -5.74 17.95 39.47
N GLU A 156 -6.47 18.84 40.13
CA GLU A 156 -7.34 19.86 39.49
C GLU A 156 -6.59 20.78 38.52
N ASP A 157 -5.36 21.18 38.88
CA ASP A 157 -4.49 22.00 38.03
C ASP A 157 -4.04 21.29 36.75
N ALA A 158 -4.11 19.95 36.71
CA ALA A 158 -3.67 19.15 35.57
C ALA A 158 -4.79 18.98 34.54
N TRP A 159 -6.07 18.99 34.95
CA TRP A 159 -7.23 18.85 34.05
C TRP A 159 -7.35 19.98 33.03
N GLN A 160 -7.03 21.20 33.46
CA GLN A 160 -7.08 22.39 32.62
C GLN A 160 -5.71 22.83 32.10
N ALA A 161 -4.66 22.06 32.40
CA ALA A 161 -3.33 22.37 31.91
C ALA A 161 -3.32 22.35 30.37
N PRO A 162 -2.82 23.42 29.73
CA PRO A 162 -2.84 23.51 28.28
C PRO A 162 -1.85 22.52 27.66
N PHE A 163 -2.29 21.81 26.64
CA PHE A 163 -1.41 20.99 25.81
C PHE A 163 -0.54 21.89 24.92
N VAL A 164 0.77 21.64 24.91
CA VAL A 164 1.73 22.37 24.05
C VAL A 164 1.51 22.08 22.58
N THR A 165 0.97 20.90 22.29
CA THR A 165 0.63 20.44 20.94
C THR A 165 -0.72 20.95 20.47
N HIS A 166 -1.44 21.74 21.28
CA HIS A 166 -2.74 22.29 20.91
C HIS A 166 -2.66 23.07 19.60
N ASN A 167 -3.48 22.66 18.63
CA ASN A 167 -3.50 23.28 17.32
C ASN A 167 -4.93 23.64 16.92
N ARG A 168 -5.33 24.89 17.22
CA ARG A 168 -6.68 25.43 16.95
C ARG A 168 -7.11 25.36 15.49
N LYS A 169 -6.17 25.28 14.55
CA LYS A 169 -6.46 25.20 13.11
C LYS A 169 -6.56 23.76 12.62
N LEU A 170 -5.76 22.88 13.20
CA LEU A 170 -5.68 21.47 12.81
C LEU A 170 -6.76 20.63 13.52
N LEU A 171 -7.11 20.98 14.75
CA LEU A 171 -8.10 20.25 15.55
C LEU A 171 -9.45 20.12 14.84
N PRO A 172 -10.04 21.18 14.23
CA PRO A 172 -11.30 21.04 13.47
C PRO A 172 -11.16 20.11 12.26
N LEU A 173 -10.06 20.21 11.51
CA LEU A 173 -9.81 19.38 10.32
C LEU A 173 -9.64 17.90 10.67
N LEU A 174 -8.95 17.62 11.76
CA LEU A 174 -8.79 16.27 12.28
C LEU A 174 -10.10 15.75 12.86
N SER A 175 -10.89 16.62 13.52
CA SER A 175 -12.20 16.25 14.05
C SER A 175 -13.16 15.88 12.92
N GLU A 176 -13.21 16.66 11.84
CA GLU A 176 -13.97 16.37 10.62
C GLU A 176 -13.54 15.04 9.98
N SER A 177 -12.23 14.78 9.99
CA SER A 177 -11.65 13.52 9.50
C SER A 177 -11.84 12.35 10.47
N LEU A 178 -12.45 12.54 11.63
CA LEU A 178 -12.79 11.48 12.58
C LEU A 178 -14.29 11.31 12.74
N VAL A 179 -15.10 12.09 12.02
CA VAL A 179 -16.57 11.98 12.01
C VAL A 179 -17.02 10.57 11.63
N PHE A 180 -16.22 9.82 10.86
CA PHE A 180 -16.51 8.41 10.52
C PHE A 180 -16.18 7.41 11.63
N LEU A 181 -15.23 7.72 12.53
CA LEU A 181 -14.95 6.95 13.75
C LEU A 181 -15.85 7.36 14.92
N GLN A 182 -16.60 8.45 14.73
CA GLN A 182 -17.68 8.90 15.61
C GLN A 182 -19.04 8.33 15.18
N GLY A 183 -19.09 7.58 14.07
CA GLY A 183 -20.27 6.87 13.61
C GLY A 183 -20.29 5.50 14.24
N ASP A 184 -21.06 5.36 15.31
CA ASP A 184 -21.39 4.10 15.95
C ASP A 184 -21.67 3.01 14.91
N GLU A 185 -21.14 1.81 15.17
CA GLU A 185 -21.82 0.63 14.70
C GLU A 185 -23.29 0.75 15.08
N ASP A 186 -24.13 0.69 14.08
CA ASP A 186 -25.39 0.03 14.28
C ASP A 186 -25.82 -0.54 12.94
N ASP A 187 -26.74 -1.47 13.00
CA ASP A 187 -27.69 -1.79 11.92
C ASP A 187 -28.56 -0.56 11.52
N SER A 188 -28.05 0.65 11.78
CA SER A 188 -28.67 1.95 11.66
C SER A 188 -29.02 2.24 10.23
N VAL A 189 -30.08 3.02 10.11
CA VAL A 189 -30.65 3.35 8.82
C VAL A 189 -29.75 4.34 8.08
N ALA A 190 -29.05 5.24 8.80
CA ALA A 190 -28.05 6.13 8.22
C ALA A 190 -26.84 5.37 7.65
N GLY A 191 -26.32 4.38 8.37
CA GLY A 191 -25.20 3.55 7.88
C GLY A 191 -25.57 2.76 6.63
N LYS A 192 -26.79 2.19 6.60
CA LYS A 192 -27.34 1.47 5.42
C LYS A 192 -27.48 2.38 4.21
N VAL A 193 -28.04 3.58 4.39
CA VAL A 193 -28.13 4.61 3.33
C VAL A 193 -26.74 5.00 2.81
N TYR A 194 -25.79 5.23 3.71
CA TYR A 194 -24.45 5.67 3.34
C TYR A 194 -23.70 4.63 2.49
N ARG A 195 -23.75 3.35 2.87
CA ARG A 195 -23.15 2.24 2.09
C ARG A 195 -23.81 2.04 0.74
N GLN A 196 -25.13 2.21 0.66
CA GLN A 196 -25.84 2.07 -0.60
C GLN A 196 -25.52 3.22 -1.57
N LEU A 197 -25.31 4.43 -1.04
CA LEU A 197 -24.76 5.54 -1.83
C LEU A 197 -23.32 5.26 -2.27
N GLU A 198 -22.52 4.60 -1.44
CA GLU A 198 -21.13 4.24 -1.74
C GLU A 198 -20.99 3.24 -2.89
N SER A 199 -21.92 2.30 -3.04
CA SER A 199 -21.87 1.27 -4.09
C SER A 199 -22.37 1.74 -5.47
N MET A 200 -22.97 2.94 -5.57
CA MET A 200 -23.51 3.45 -6.83
C MET A 200 -22.42 4.02 -7.75
N VAL A 201 -22.47 3.75 -9.05
CA VAL A 201 -21.48 4.29 -10.00
C VAL A 201 -21.56 5.83 -10.13
N SER A 202 -22.75 6.41 -10.01
CA SER A 202 -22.99 7.86 -10.12
C SER A 202 -23.97 8.35 -9.06
N LEU A 203 -23.79 9.59 -8.58
CA LEU A 203 -24.69 10.26 -7.63
C LEU A 203 -25.57 11.33 -8.30
N ALA A 204 -25.67 11.31 -9.63
CA ALA A 204 -26.32 12.36 -10.40
C ALA A 204 -27.83 12.46 -10.19
N GLU A 205 -28.51 11.31 -10.15
CA GLU A 205 -29.98 11.24 -10.15
C GLU A 205 -30.54 10.65 -8.84
N VAL A 206 -29.69 10.48 -7.83
CA VAL A 206 -30.07 9.79 -6.61
C VAL A 206 -31.04 10.63 -5.79
N ASN A 207 -32.21 10.05 -5.52
CA ASN A 207 -33.22 10.65 -4.65
C ASN A 207 -33.61 9.72 -3.49
N GLN A 208 -34.16 10.33 -2.45
CA GLN A 208 -34.48 9.63 -1.21
C GLN A 208 -35.52 8.53 -1.39
N ALA A 209 -36.52 8.74 -2.24
CA ALA A 209 -37.59 7.77 -2.48
C ALA A 209 -37.07 6.48 -3.12
N GLN A 210 -36.16 6.58 -4.10
CA GLN A 210 -35.51 5.41 -4.71
C GLN A 210 -34.66 4.64 -3.70
N LEU A 211 -33.95 5.36 -2.84
CA LEU A 211 -33.06 4.75 -1.84
C LEU A 211 -33.85 4.14 -0.67
N ALA A 212 -34.99 4.71 -0.31
CA ALA A 212 -35.94 4.10 0.63
C ALA A 212 -36.50 2.78 0.08
N GLN A 213 -36.86 2.75 -1.20
CA GLN A 213 -37.37 1.55 -1.87
C GLN A 213 -36.33 0.44 -1.93
N SER A 214 -35.05 0.77 -2.19
CA SER A 214 -33.97 -0.22 -2.20
C SER A 214 -33.62 -0.79 -0.82
N LEU A 215 -34.01 -0.08 0.25
CA LEU A 215 -33.93 -0.53 1.64
C LEU A 215 -35.24 -1.17 2.14
N ALA A 216 -36.19 -1.46 1.24
CA ALA A 216 -37.49 -2.05 1.55
C ALA A 216 -38.33 -1.26 2.58
N MET A 217 -38.26 0.08 2.55
CA MET A 217 -39.02 0.97 3.43
C MET A 217 -39.65 2.16 2.69
N SER A 218 -40.59 2.85 3.35
CA SER A 218 -41.20 4.06 2.79
C SER A 218 -40.31 5.29 3.02
N ASP A 219 -40.40 6.29 2.13
CA ASP A 219 -39.65 7.55 2.23
C ASP A 219 -39.89 8.30 3.56
N ARG A 220 -41.13 8.23 4.08
CA ARG A 220 -41.49 8.79 5.38
C ARG A 220 -40.84 8.03 6.54
N THR A 221 -40.77 6.70 6.45
CA THR A 221 -40.11 5.85 7.46
C THR A 221 -38.61 6.13 7.48
N LEU A 222 -37.99 6.21 6.31
CA LEU A 222 -36.58 6.54 6.15
C LEU A 222 -36.27 7.93 6.73
N SER A 223 -37.04 8.94 6.36
CA SER A 223 -36.88 10.31 6.89
C SER A 223 -36.92 10.36 8.41
N ARG A 224 -37.88 9.63 9.01
CA ARG A 224 -38.06 9.62 10.46
C ARG A 224 -36.88 8.92 11.13
N GLN A 225 -36.49 7.75 10.66
CA GLN A 225 -35.38 6.99 11.26
C GLN A 225 -34.04 7.73 11.15
N LEU A 226 -33.77 8.40 10.02
CA LEU A 226 -32.59 9.24 9.89
C LEU A 226 -32.61 10.44 10.87
N ALA A 227 -33.78 11.05 11.06
CA ALA A 227 -33.94 12.15 12.00
C ALA A 227 -33.79 11.69 13.46
N ASP A 228 -34.28 10.49 13.79
CA ASP A 228 -34.11 9.85 15.09
C ASP A 228 -32.61 9.57 15.38
N GLU A 229 -31.83 9.30 14.33
CA GLU A 229 -30.36 9.14 14.35
C GLU A 229 -29.60 10.50 14.23
N GLY A 230 -30.30 11.63 14.31
CA GLY A 230 -29.69 12.96 14.30
C GLY A 230 -29.11 13.40 12.95
N THR A 231 -29.50 12.76 11.85
CA THR A 231 -29.02 13.06 10.49
C THR A 231 -30.20 13.19 9.52
N ASN A 232 -29.90 13.36 8.22
CA ASN A 232 -30.89 13.34 7.16
C ASN A 232 -30.24 12.93 5.83
N PHE A 233 -31.08 12.56 4.85
CA PHE A 233 -30.62 12.10 3.54
C PHE A 233 -29.72 13.13 2.83
N ARG A 234 -30.07 14.43 2.89
CA ARG A 234 -29.30 15.47 2.22
C ARG A 234 -27.89 15.59 2.80
N GLU A 235 -27.76 15.45 4.11
CA GLU A 235 -26.47 15.47 4.80
C GLU A 235 -25.62 14.24 4.44
N LEU A 236 -26.21 13.05 4.44
CA LEU A 236 -25.54 11.80 4.04
C LEU A 236 -25.08 11.84 2.56
N LEU A 237 -25.94 12.33 1.67
CA LEU A 237 -25.60 12.55 0.26
C LEU A 237 -24.48 13.58 0.09
N THR A 238 -24.49 14.64 0.89
CA THR A 238 -23.42 15.65 0.89
C THR A 238 -22.09 15.06 1.37
N ARG A 239 -22.11 14.24 2.43
CA ARG A 239 -20.93 13.53 2.93
C ARG A 239 -20.35 12.59 1.85
N GLN A 240 -21.19 11.81 1.18
CA GLN A 240 -20.77 10.93 0.08
C GLN A 240 -20.22 11.69 -1.12
N ARG A 241 -20.87 12.79 -1.51
CA ARG A 241 -20.37 13.66 -2.59
C ARG A 241 -19.00 14.24 -2.26
N ASN A 242 -18.79 14.67 -1.02
CA ASN A 242 -17.48 15.15 -0.56
C ASN A 242 -16.42 14.05 -0.57
N ALA A 243 -16.72 12.88 0.00
CA ALA A 243 -15.80 11.75 0.06
C ALA A 243 -15.32 11.32 -1.35
N ARG A 244 -16.24 11.18 -2.31
CA ARG A 244 -15.91 10.85 -3.70
C ARG A 244 -15.19 11.96 -4.43
N ALA A 245 -15.53 13.22 -4.17
CA ALA A 245 -14.81 14.36 -4.72
C ALA A 245 -13.34 14.37 -4.28
N VAL A 246 -13.08 14.12 -3.00
CA VAL A 246 -11.72 14.03 -2.45
C VAL A 246 -10.98 12.84 -3.07
N ALA A 247 -11.60 11.66 -3.10
CA ALA A 247 -11.00 10.46 -3.67
C ALA A 247 -10.61 10.65 -5.14
N GLY A 248 -11.53 11.13 -5.97
CA GLY A 248 -11.28 11.39 -7.38
C GLY A 248 -10.22 12.48 -7.62
N LEU A 249 -10.23 13.57 -6.83
CA LEU A 249 -9.18 14.61 -6.95
C LEU A 249 -7.80 14.08 -6.56
N CYS A 250 -7.71 13.22 -5.55
CA CYS A 250 -6.47 12.53 -5.17
C CYS A 250 -5.99 11.55 -6.26
N GLN A 251 -6.93 10.92 -6.97
CA GLN A 251 -6.67 10.02 -8.11
C GLN A 251 -6.36 10.76 -9.41
N GLY A 252 -6.43 12.09 -9.43
CA GLY A 252 -6.08 12.90 -10.60
C GLY A 252 -7.26 13.23 -11.52
N ASP A 253 -8.48 12.81 -11.18
CA ASP A 253 -9.67 13.00 -12.02
C ASP A 253 -9.90 14.47 -12.38
N ALA A 254 -10.40 14.67 -13.60
CA ALA A 254 -10.77 15.98 -14.08
C ALA A 254 -11.96 16.54 -13.27
N ILE A 255 -11.84 17.80 -12.85
CA ILE A 255 -12.86 18.49 -12.03
C ILE A 255 -14.23 18.47 -12.73
N ASP A 256 -14.27 18.55 -14.06
CA ASP A 256 -15.51 18.52 -14.83
C ASP A 256 -16.19 17.14 -14.81
N VAL A 257 -15.39 16.07 -14.86
CA VAL A 257 -15.87 14.68 -14.75
C VAL A 257 -16.44 14.43 -13.36
N LEU A 258 -15.74 14.88 -12.32
CA LEU A 258 -16.21 14.79 -10.93
C LEU A 258 -17.50 15.59 -10.72
N SER A 259 -17.58 16.81 -11.25
CA SER A 259 -18.79 17.62 -11.17
C SER A 259 -20.00 16.87 -11.73
N ALA A 260 -19.85 16.25 -12.92
CA ALA A 260 -20.92 15.49 -13.56
C ALA A 260 -21.27 14.21 -12.77
N ALA A 261 -20.27 13.40 -12.40
CA ALA A 261 -20.46 12.14 -11.67
C ALA A 261 -21.11 12.32 -10.29
N LEU A 262 -20.89 13.46 -9.65
CA LEU A 262 -21.46 13.81 -8.35
C LEU A 262 -22.85 14.45 -8.44
N GLY A 263 -23.34 14.77 -9.64
CA GLY A 263 -24.68 15.34 -9.84
C GLY A 263 -24.78 16.85 -9.74
N PHE A 264 -23.69 17.58 -9.97
CA PHE A 264 -23.74 19.03 -10.05
C PHE A 264 -24.08 19.46 -11.48
N SER A 265 -25.06 20.36 -11.62
CA SER A 265 -25.51 20.88 -12.91
C SER A 265 -24.43 21.71 -13.63
N GLU A 266 -23.49 22.28 -12.87
CA GLU A 266 -22.39 23.09 -13.39
C GLU A 266 -21.16 22.94 -12.49
N ARG A 267 -19.98 23.03 -13.10
CA ARG A 267 -18.68 23.02 -12.40
C ARG A 267 -18.61 24.06 -11.28
N ALA A 268 -19.15 25.25 -11.51
CA ALA A 268 -19.13 26.33 -10.53
C ALA A 268 -19.94 26.00 -9.26
N ALA A 269 -21.00 25.20 -9.36
CA ALA A 269 -21.76 24.72 -8.21
C ALA A 269 -20.97 23.67 -7.42
N PHE A 270 -20.28 22.75 -8.11
CA PHE A 270 -19.38 21.79 -7.48
C PHE A 270 -18.22 22.49 -6.75
N GLU A 271 -17.54 23.44 -7.38
CA GLU A 271 -16.40 24.15 -6.77
C GLU A 271 -16.82 24.95 -5.53
N ARG A 272 -18.01 25.56 -5.53
CA ARG A 272 -18.58 26.24 -4.36
C ARG A 272 -18.91 25.27 -3.24
N ALA A 273 -19.55 24.14 -3.57
CA ALA A 273 -19.89 23.10 -2.61
C ALA A 273 -18.62 22.48 -1.99
N PHE A 274 -17.65 22.09 -2.81
CA PHE A 274 -16.38 21.52 -2.38
C PHE A 274 -15.57 22.49 -1.53
N LYS A 275 -15.53 23.78 -1.89
CA LYS A 275 -14.91 24.80 -1.04
C LYS A 275 -15.62 24.97 0.30
N GLY A 276 -16.95 24.83 0.32
CA GLY A 276 -17.73 24.81 1.55
C GLY A 276 -17.41 23.60 2.44
N TRP A 277 -17.04 22.46 1.84
CA TRP A 277 -16.71 21.24 2.57
C TRP A 277 -15.24 21.17 3.03
N GLN A 278 -14.30 21.55 2.17
CA GLN A 278 -12.86 21.33 2.37
C GLN A 278 -12.09 22.63 2.66
N GLY A 279 -12.78 23.79 2.68
CA GLY A 279 -12.18 25.11 2.89
C GLY A 279 -11.31 25.63 1.74
N VAL A 280 -11.03 24.83 0.72
CA VAL A 280 -10.23 25.16 -0.47
C VAL A 280 -10.92 24.70 -1.75
N THR A 281 -10.54 25.27 -2.90
CA THR A 281 -11.11 24.85 -4.20
C THR A 281 -10.55 23.49 -4.64
N PRO A 282 -11.30 22.70 -5.44
CA PRO A 282 -10.85 21.39 -5.95
C PRO A 282 -9.46 21.42 -6.59
N ALA A 283 -9.22 22.42 -7.45
CA ALA A 283 -7.92 22.58 -8.14
C ALA A 283 -6.76 22.83 -7.16
N LYS A 284 -7.00 23.63 -6.11
CA LYS A 284 -5.99 23.92 -5.09
C LYS A 284 -5.73 22.70 -4.21
N PHE A 285 -6.79 21.97 -3.84
CA PHE A 285 -6.70 20.71 -3.11
C PHE A 285 -5.86 19.68 -3.88
N GLN A 286 -6.16 19.46 -5.16
CA GLN A 286 -5.42 18.52 -6.03
C GLN A 286 -3.95 18.94 -6.20
N ALA A 287 -3.64 20.23 -6.34
CA ALA A 287 -2.27 20.73 -6.41
C ALA A 287 -1.50 20.55 -5.10
N GLN A 288 -2.16 20.76 -3.95
CA GLN A 288 -1.57 20.53 -2.62
C GLN A 288 -1.31 19.04 -2.37
N TYR A 289 -2.26 18.18 -2.73
CA TYR A 289 -2.09 16.73 -2.66
C TYR A 289 -0.92 16.25 -3.52
N ARG A 290 -0.84 16.67 -4.80
CA ARG A 290 0.30 16.32 -5.68
C ARG A 290 1.67 16.74 -5.14
N ARG A 291 1.74 17.84 -4.37
CA ARG A 291 2.99 18.25 -3.70
C ARG A 291 3.31 17.33 -2.53
N LEU A 292 2.33 17.03 -1.68
CA LEU A 292 2.50 16.12 -0.53
C LEU A 292 2.85 14.68 -0.96
N SER A 293 2.31 14.19 -2.07
CA SER A 293 2.61 12.87 -2.64
C SER A 293 4.01 12.76 -3.25
N ARG A 294 4.68 13.88 -3.53
CA ARG A 294 6.07 13.91 -4.00
C ARG A 294 7.11 13.81 -2.88
N ASP A 295 6.71 14.01 -1.62
CA ASP A 295 7.60 14.13 -0.46
C ASP A 295 7.54 12.92 0.51
N VAL A 296 7.18 11.72 0.02
CA VAL A 296 7.50 10.49 0.76
C VAL A 296 8.95 10.14 0.43
N ASP A 297 9.87 10.36 1.36
CA ASP A 297 11.25 9.86 1.25
C ASP A 297 11.21 8.32 1.19
N ILE A 298 11.19 7.74 -0.02
CA ILE A 298 11.30 6.29 -0.24
C ILE A 298 12.56 5.75 0.46
N GLU A 299 13.61 6.56 0.55
CA GLU A 299 14.86 6.26 1.26
C GLU A 299 14.70 6.06 2.78
N ARG A 300 13.60 6.55 3.38
CA ARG A 300 13.25 6.25 4.78
C ARG A 300 12.52 4.92 4.95
N LEU A 301 11.93 4.38 3.88
CA LEU A 301 11.23 3.09 3.89
C LEU A 301 12.16 1.95 3.50
N ILE A 302 13.00 2.17 2.48
CA ILE A 302 14.03 1.24 2.05
C ILE A 302 15.36 1.96 2.20
N SER A 303 16.12 1.56 3.22
CA SER A 303 17.46 2.12 3.42
C SER A 303 18.36 1.64 2.28
N PRO A 304 19.16 2.53 1.63
CA PRO A 304 20.04 2.13 0.54
C PRO A 304 20.99 0.98 0.91
N GLU A 305 21.37 0.85 2.18
CA GLU A 305 22.20 -0.23 2.72
C GLU A 305 21.55 -1.62 2.63
N GLN A 306 20.22 -1.70 2.63
CA GLN A 306 19.48 -2.96 2.51
C GLN A 306 19.44 -3.48 1.07
N LEU A 307 19.77 -2.65 0.08
CA LEU A 307 19.77 -3.03 -1.33
C LEU A 307 21.07 -3.76 -1.69
N PRO A 308 21.04 -4.81 -2.52
CA PRO A 308 22.26 -5.49 -2.94
C PRO A 308 23.19 -4.55 -3.70
N ALA A 309 24.49 -4.68 -3.43
CA ALA A 309 25.51 -4.04 -4.24
C ALA A 309 25.55 -4.69 -5.63
N LEU A 310 25.91 -3.91 -6.64
CA LEU A 310 26.12 -4.45 -7.97
C LEU A 310 27.39 -5.32 -7.98
N PRO A 311 27.33 -6.60 -8.39
CA PRO A 311 28.53 -7.43 -8.47
C PRO A 311 29.57 -6.83 -9.45
N ALA A 312 30.86 -6.98 -9.14
CA ALA A 312 31.95 -6.39 -9.93
C ALA A 312 31.88 -6.79 -11.42
N ILE A 313 31.58 -8.06 -11.70
CA ILE A 313 31.44 -8.57 -13.08
C ILE A 313 30.27 -7.90 -13.81
N ALA A 314 29.17 -7.59 -13.13
CA ALA A 314 28.05 -6.86 -13.70
C ALA A 314 28.45 -5.40 -14.00
N SER A 315 29.21 -4.77 -13.11
CA SER A 315 29.75 -3.42 -13.33
C SER A 315 30.74 -3.39 -14.50
N GLU A 316 31.60 -4.40 -14.65
CA GLU A 316 32.54 -4.53 -15.76
C GLU A 316 31.79 -4.75 -17.09
N LEU A 317 30.76 -5.63 -17.11
CA LEU A 317 29.91 -5.82 -18.29
C LEU A 317 29.16 -4.54 -18.69
N LEU A 318 28.69 -3.75 -17.72
CA LEU A 318 28.07 -2.45 -17.98
C LEU A 318 29.07 -1.43 -18.53
N ALA A 319 30.29 -1.41 -18.01
CA ALA A 319 31.34 -0.53 -18.50
C ALA A 319 31.73 -0.89 -19.95
N MET A 320 31.88 -2.18 -20.25
CA MET A 320 32.14 -2.67 -21.60
C MET A 320 30.99 -2.34 -22.57
N ALA A 321 29.75 -2.29 -22.09
CA ALA A 321 28.61 -1.90 -22.90
C ALA A 321 28.56 -0.41 -23.27
N GLN A 322 29.37 0.43 -22.62
CA GLN A 322 29.53 1.84 -22.95
C GLN A 322 30.78 2.08 -23.82
N ASP A 323 31.54 1.02 -24.13
CA ASP A 323 32.73 1.07 -24.96
C ASP A 323 32.41 0.54 -26.36
N ASP A 324 32.37 1.44 -27.34
CA ASP A 324 32.12 1.11 -28.75
C ASP A 324 33.20 0.18 -29.36
N GLN A 325 34.32 -0.05 -28.65
CA GLN A 325 35.39 -0.96 -29.06
C GLN A 325 35.30 -2.35 -28.41
N ALA A 326 34.40 -2.56 -27.45
CA ALA A 326 34.29 -3.84 -26.76
C ALA A 326 33.80 -4.95 -27.71
N SER A 327 34.58 -6.03 -27.83
CA SER A 327 34.19 -7.15 -28.69
C SER A 327 33.29 -8.15 -27.96
N LEU A 328 32.49 -8.90 -28.73
CA LEU A 328 31.74 -10.06 -28.22
C LEU A 328 32.65 -11.08 -27.51
N GLU A 329 33.92 -11.16 -27.93
CA GLU A 329 34.91 -12.06 -27.36
C GLU A 329 35.36 -11.62 -25.97
N ASP A 330 35.57 -10.32 -25.77
CA ASP A 330 35.93 -9.77 -24.47
C ASP A 330 34.80 -10.01 -23.45
N MET A 331 33.54 -9.83 -23.88
CA MET A 331 32.39 -10.07 -23.00
C MET A 331 32.22 -11.55 -22.65
N ALA A 332 32.37 -12.44 -23.63
CA ALA A 332 32.33 -13.88 -23.38
C ALA A 332 33.45 -14.29 -22.41
N ALA A 333 34.67 -13.77 -22.60
CA ALA A 333 35.80 -14.03 -21.71
C ALA A 333 35.57 -13.49 -20.29
N LEU A 334 34.88 -12.36 -20.14
CA LEU A 334 34.49 -11.83 -18.83
C LEU A 334 33.46 -12.72 -18.14
N VAL A 335 32.43 -13.17 -18.86
CA VAL A 335 31.43 -14.11 -18.32
C VAL A 335 32.08 -15.43 -17.90
N GLU A 336 33.02 -15.96 -18.69
CA GLU A 336 33.76 -17.20 -18.39
C GLU A 336 34.53 -17.17 -17.06
N ARG A 337 34.85 -15.97 -16.54
CA ARG A 337 35.51 -15.84 -15.22
C ARG A 337 34.59 -16.18 -14.05
N ASP A 338 33.28 -16.19 -14.27
CA ASP A 338 32.28 -16.60 -13.29
C ASP A 338 31.59 -17.89 -13.74
N PRO A 339 31.96 -19.05 -13.15
CA PRO A 339 31.37 -20.33 -13.49
C PRO A 339 29.86 -20.40 -13.20
N VAL A 340 29.36 -19.68 -12.20
CA VAL A 340 27.93 -19.67 -11.84
C VAL A 340 27.14 -18.89 -12.88
N LEU A 341 27.59 -17.68 -13.22
CA LEU A 341 26.98 -16.88 -14.29
C LEU A 341 27.03 -17.61 -15.64
N THR A 342 28.19 -18.19 -15.97
CA THR A 342 28.38 -18.99 -17.19
C THR A 342 27.39 -20.14 -17.26
N ALA A 343 27.25 -20.93 -16.18
CA ALA A 343 26.31 -22.03 -16.12
C ALA A 343 24.86 -21.57 -16.29
N LYS A 344 24.46 -20.48 -15.62
CA LYS A 344 23.10 -19.92 -15.74
C LYS A 344 22.80 -19.45 -17.17
N LEU A 345 23.71 -18.71 -17.79
CA LEU A 345 23.55 -18.25 -19.17
C LEU A 345 23.53 -19.42 -20.16
N LEU A 346 24.35 -20.45 -19.96
CA LEU A 346 24.32 -21.66 -20.77
C LEU A 346 23.02 -22.45 -20.60
N ASN A 347 22.48 -22.54 -19.39
CA ASN A 347 21.18 -23.17 -19.15
C ASN A 347 20.06 -22.44 -19.89
N ILE A 348 20.11 -21.11 -19.93
CA ILE A 348 19.16 -20.31 -20.71
C ILE A 348 19.35 -20.59 -22.20
N ALA A 349 20.57 -20.49 -22.73
CA ALA A 349 20.83 -20.66 -24.16
C ALA A 349 20.53 -22.07 -24.68
N CYS A 350 20.78 -23.10 -23.86
CA CYS A 350 20.49 -24.50 -24.17
C CYS A 350 19.03 -24.91 -23.89
N SER A 351 18.20 -23.99 -23.37
CA SER A 351 16.78 -24.30 -23.14
C SER A 351 16.06 -24.59 -24.45
N ALA A 352 14.96 -25.35 -24.39
CA ALA A 352 14.13 -25.64 -25.56
C ALA A 352 13.58 -24.37 -26.25
N TYR A 353 13.60 -23.22 -25.56
CA TYR A 353 13.23 -21.92 -26.13
C TYR A 353 14.23 -21.45 -27.19
N TYR A 354 15.53 -21.45 -26.85
CA TYR A 354 16.62 -20.97 -27.72
C TYR A 354 17.24 -22.08 -28.57
N GLY A 355 17.18 -23.33 -28.11
CA GLY A 355 17.46 -24.52 -28.91
C GLY A 355 18.94 -24.79 -29.20
N LEU A 356 19.87 -24.22 -28.44
CA LEU A 356 21.29 -24.61 -28.58
C LEU A 356 21.53 -26.02 -28.01
N PRO A 357 22.42 -26.82 -28.63
CA PRO A 357 22.70 -28.16 -28.17
C PRO A 357 23.41 -28.17 -26.80
N PRO A 358 23.17 -29.19 -25.95
CA PRO A 358 23.93 -29.38 -24.72
C PRO A 358 25.46 -29.43 -24.98
N GLY A 359 26.25 -28.84 -24.08
CA GLY A 359 27.71 -28.75 -24.23
C GLY A 359 28.18 -27.58 -25.12
N THR A 360 27.27 -26.70 -25.53
CA THR A 360 27.63 -25.43 -26.19
C THR A 360 28.53 -24.58 -25.29
N ARG A 361 29.57 -23.96 -25.88
CA ARG A 361 30.45 -23.02 -25.16
C ARG A 361 29.77 -21.67 -25.02
N ILE A 362 30.08 -20.94 -23.95
CA ILE A 362 29.43 -19.65 -23.71
C ILE A 362 29.71 -18.64 -24.83
N ARG A 363 30.90 -18.65 -25.44
CA ARG A 363 31.17 -17.86 -26.64
C ARG A 363 30.18 -18.14 -27.79
N ASP A 364 29.87 -19.40 -28.05
CA ASP A 364 28.90 -19.78 -29.08
C ASP A 364 27.47 -19.36 -28.72
N ALA A 365 27.11 -19.44 -27.43
CA ALA A 365 25.82 -18.95 -26.94
C ALA A 365 25.69 -17.42 -27.08
N VAL A 366 26.76 -16.69 -26.76
CA VAL A 366 26.85 -15.24 -26.93
C VAL A 366 26.66 -14.84 -28.39
N ILE A 367 27.34 -15.50 -29.32
CA ILE A 367 27.28 -15.16 -30.75
C ILE A 367 25.91 -15.53 -31.37
N ARG A 368 25.38 -16.70 -31.03
CA ARG A 368 24.21 -17.27 -31.74
C ARG A 368 22.86 -16.90 -31.14
N VAL A 369 22.82 -16.59 -29.84
CA VAL A 369 21.57 -16.34 -29.12
C VAL A 369 21.50 -14.93 -28.57
N PHE A 370 22.49 -14.54 -27.77
CA PHE A 370 22.38 -13.30 -26.99
C PHE A 370 22.71 -12.07 -27.84
N GLY A 371 23.84 -12.05 -28.53
CA GLY A 371 24.48 -10.83 -29.01
C GLY A 371 25.01 -9.96 -27.85
N VAL A 372 25.66 -8.84 -28.18
CA VAL A 372 26.29 -7.92 -27.19
C VAL A 372 25.23 -7.42 -26.20
N ASP A 373 24.14 -6.86 -26.74
CA ASP A 373 23.15 -6.13 -25.94
C ASP A 373 22.31 -7.01 -25.02
N ARG A 374 21.91 -8.21 -25.45
CA ARG A 374 21.13 -9.08 -24.55
C ARG A 374 22.02 -9.77 -23.54
N LEU A 375 23.27 -10.10 -23.90
CA LEU A 375 24.21 -10.69 -22.96
C LEU A 375 24.43 -9.79 -21.75
N ARG A 376 24.71 -8.49 -21.97
CA ARG A 376 24.92 -7.54 -20.86
C ARG A 376 23.73 -7.48 -19.92
N TYR A 377 22.52 -7.39 -20.45
CA TYR A 377 21.31 -7.17 -19.65
C TYR A 377 20.86 -8.44 -18.95
N LEU A 378 21.01 -9.59 -19.60
CA LEU A 378 20.74 -10.88 -18.99
C LEU A 378 21.77 -11.21 -17.90
N ALA A 379 23.05 -10.93 -18.15
CA ALA A 379 24.08 -11.10 -17.13
C ALA A 379 23.84 -10.15 -15.94
N LEU A 380 23.50 -8.89 -16.20
CA LEU A 380 23.13 -7.92 -15.18
C LEU A 380 21.96 -8.40 -14.33
N SER A 381 20.90 -8.91 -14.95
CA SER A 381 19.70 -9.36 -14.25
C SER A 381 19.98 -10.63 -13.42
N VAL A 382 20.70 -11.60 -13.99
CA VAL A 382 21.08 -12.85 -13.30
C VAL A 382 21.99 -12.57 -12.09
N LEU A 383 22.95 -11.67 -12.25
CA LEU A 383 23.86 -11.24 -11.17
C LEU A 383 23.15 -10.37 -10.13
N ALA A 384 22.18 -9.55 -10.56
CA ALA A 384 21.35 -8.77 -9.66
C ALA A 384 20.53 -9.67 -8.72
N ALA A 385 19.90 -10.72 -9.24
CA ALA A 385 19.05 -11.60 -8.45
C ALA A 385 19.81 -12.48 -7.46
N SER A 386 21.07 -12.82 -7.72
CA SER A 386 21.87 -13.63 -6.79
C SER A 386 22.17 -12.91 -5.46
N GLY A 387 22.06 -11.59 -5.43
CA GLY A 387 22.19 -10.79 -4.21
C GLY A 387 20.91 -10.70 -3.37
N PHE A 388 19.77 -11.21 -3.85
CA PHE A 388 18.50 -11.14 -3.11
C PHE A 388 18.21 -12.40 -2.29
N SER A 389 17.78 -12.21 -1.04
CA SER A 389 17.29 -13.30 -0.19
C SER A 389 15.76 -13.32 -0.13
N THR A 390 15.16 -14.36 -0.69
CA THR A 390 13.69 -14.55 -0.69
C THR A 390 13.21 -15.64 0.27
N SER A 391 14.11 -16.27 1.04
CA SER A 391 13.80 -17.41 1.92
C SER A 391 12.76 -17.10 3.00
N HIS A 392 12.61 -15.83 3.37
CA HIS A 392 11.67 -15.37 4.39
C HIS A 392 10.28 -15.03 3.83
N CYS A 393 10.02 -15.29 2.54
CA CYS A 393 8.72 -15.11 1.91
C CYS A 393 8.37 -16.34 1.04
N PRO A 394 7.98 -17.49 1.64
CA PRO A 394 7.66 -18.71 0.91
C PRO A 394 6.57 -18.58 -0.17
N ALA A 395 5.66 -17.62 -0.06
CA ALA A 395 4.63 -17.33 -1.06
C ALA A 395 5.19 -16.67 -2.33
N PHE A 396 6.46 -16.25 -2.33
CA PHE A 396 7.13 -15.71 -3.50
C PHE A 396 7.92 -16.80 -4.25
N SER A 397 7.62 -16.97 -5.54
CA SER A 397 8.34 -17.90 -6.42
C SER A 397 9.37 -17.17 -7.28
N MET A 398 10.67 -17.42 -7.01
CA MET A 398 11.77 -16.89 -7.82
C MET A 398 11.70 -17.39 -9.27
N ALA A 399 11.32 -18.65 -9.46
CA ALA A 399 11.12 -19.23 -10.78
C ALA A 399 10.03 -18.48 -11.56
N GLN A 400 8.86 -18.28 -10.97
CA GLN A 400 7.74 -17.59 -11.63
C GLN A 400 8.10 -16.13 -11.95
N PHE A 401 8.81 -15.45 -11.04
CA PHE A 401 9.34 -14.11 -11.27
C PHE A 401 10.23 -14.05 -12.53
N TRP A 402 11.14 -15.01 -12.68
CA TRP A 402 12.05 -15.05 -13.81
C TRP A 402 11.37 -15.39 -15.12
N VAL A 403 10.43 -16.33 -15.12
CA VAL A 403 9.63 -16.65 -16.31
C VAL A 403 8.94 -15.42 -16.83
N VAL A 404 8.26 -14.67 -15.96
CA VAL A 404 7.54 -13.46 -16.35
C VAL A 404 8.52 -12.42 -16.91
N SER A 405 9.61 -12.13 -16.20
CA SER A 405 10.57 -11.09 -16.60
C SER A 405 11.24 -11.39 -17.94
N LEU A 406 11.68 -12.64 -18.16
CA LEU A 406 12.29 -13.06 -19.43
C LEU A 406 11.27 -13.07 -20.58
N SER A 407 10.04 -13.52 -20.31
CA SER A 407 8.97 -13.56 -21.31
C SER A 407 8.60 -12.17 -21.78
N VAL A 408 8.42 -11.23 -20.84
CA VAL A 408 8.07 -9.84 -21.15
C VAL A 408 9.20 -9.16 -21.93
N ALA A 409 10.46 -9.33 -21.52
CA ALA A 409 11.61 -8.80 -22.26
C ALA A 409 11.65 -9.28 -23.71
N GLN A 410 11.44 -10.59 -23.90
CA GLN A 410 11.51 -11.22 -25.22
C GLN A 410 10.33 -10.80 -26.12
N LEU A 411 9.10 -10.83 -25.61
CA LEU A 411 7.92 -10.39 -26.35
C LEU A 411 8.00 -8.90 -26.69
N ALA A 412 8.48 -8.05 -25.78
CA ALA A 412 8.60 -6.62 -26.04
C ALA A 412 9.61 -6.32 -27.14
N CYS A 413 10.75 -7.01 -27.14
CA CYS A 413 11.74 -6.94 -28.21
C CYS A 413 11.15 -7.38 -29.55
N GLU A 414 10.37 -8.46 -29.57
CA GLU A 414 9.70 -8.95 -30.79
C GLU A 414 8.65 -7.95 -31.32
N CYS A 415 7.87 -7.33 -30.43
CA CYS A 415 6.91 -6.29 -30.81
C CYS A 415 7.58 -5.10 -31.48
N VAL A 416 8.65 -4.57 -30.87
CA VAL A 416 9.43 -3.45 -31.39
C VAL A 416 10.15 -3.80 -32.70
N ARG A 417 10.61 -5.06 -32.84
CA ARG A 417 11.16 -5.58 -34.10
C ARG A 417 10.12 -5.63 -35.21
N LEU A 418 8.89 -6.09 -34.92
CA LEU A 418 7.80 -6.12 -35.90
C LEU A 418 7.38 -4.71 -36.35
N GLN A 419 7.59 -3.69 -35.50
CA GLN A 419 7.38 -2.28 -35.85
C GLN A 419 8.52 -1.70 -36.72
N GLY A 420 9.59 -2.48 -36.97
CA GLY A 420 10.74 -2.04 -37.76
C GLY A 420 11.67 -1.07 -37.04
N GLN A 421 11.64 -1.04 -35.70
CA GLN A 421 12.47 -0.15 -34.89
C GLN A 421 13.94 -0.59 -34.90
N PRO A 422 14.89 0.36 -34.73
CA PRO A 422 16.32 0.08 -34.77
C PRO A 422 16.78 -0.83 -33.62
N GLN A 423 17.95 -1.46 -33.79
CA GLN A 423 18.51 -2.40 -32.83
C GLN A 423 18.72 -1.81 -31.42
N GLU A 424 19.06 -0.53 -31.33
CA GLU A 424 19.20 0.20 -30.06
C GLU A 424 17.88 0.23 -29.27
N GLN A 425 16.76 0.57 -29.93
CA GLN A 425 15.45 0.55 -29.26
C GLN A 425 14.98 -0.86 -28.89
N GLN A 426 15.38 -1.87 -29.66
CA GLN A 426 15.12 -3.27 -29.31
C GLN A 426 15.90 -3.67 -28.04
N ALA A 427 17.14 -3.21 -27.89
CA ALA A 427 17.94 -3.44 -26.69
C ALA A 427 17.34 -2.74 -25.46
N ASP A 428 16.92 -1.48 -25.60
CA ASP A 428 16.32 -0.70 -24.52
C ASP A 428 15.00 -1.28 -24.03
N ILE A 429 14.10 -1.68 -24.94
CA ILE A 429 12.83 -2.29 -24.55
C ILE A 429 13.03 -3.68 -23.94
N TYR A 430 14.04 -4.42 -24.40
CA TYR A 430 14.40 -5.71 -23.80
C TYR A 430 14.85 -5.52 -22.35
N LEU A 431 15.74 -4.55 -22.09
CA LEU A 431 16.15 -4.18 -20.73
C LEU A 431 14.96 -3.75 -19.87
N ALA A 432 14.10 -2.89 -20.41
CA ALA A 432 12.91 -2.42 -19.72
C ALA A 432 12.02 -3.60 -19.32
N GLY A 433 11.72 -4.51 -20.25
CA GLY A 433 10.94 -5.71 -19.98
C GLY A 433 11.64 -6.70 -19.03
N LEU A 434 12.97 -6.73 -18.99
CA LEU A 434 13.69 -7.60 -18.07
C LEU A 434 13.69 -7.08 -16.64
N LEU A 435 13.81 -5.76 -16.45
CA LEU A 435 13.92 -5.14 -15.13
C LEU A 435 12.61 -4.60 -14.58
N HIS A 436 11.54 -4.49 -15.37
CA HIS A 436 10.31 -3.80 -14.97
C HIS A 436 9.73 -4.27 -13.61
N ALA A 437 9.90 -5.54 -13.26
CA ALA A 437 9.40 -6.12 -12.02
C ALA A 437 10.47 -6.28 -10.92
N ILE A 438 11.72 -5.87 -11.15
CA ILE A 438 12.86 -6.12 -10.24
C ILE A 438 12.63 -5.56 -8.83
N GLY A 439 11.87 -4.48 -8.71
CA GLY A 439 11.53 -3.93 -7.41
C GLY A 439 10.70 -4.86 -6.53
N ARG A 440 10.02 -5.87 -7.09
CA ARG A 440 9.32 -6.88 -6.27
C ARG A 440 10.31 -7.73 -5.47
N LEU A 441 11.52 -7.99 -6.00
CA LEU A 441 12.60 -8.61 -5.22
C LEU A 441 13.07 -7.70 -4.08
N VAL A 442 13.14 -6.40 -4.33
CA VAL A 442 13.44 -5.40 -3.28
C VAL A 442 12.38 -5.44 -2.19
N LEU A 443 11.09 -5.46 -2.55
CA LEU A 443 9.99 -5.53 -1.59
C LEU A 443 10.02 -6.83 -0.78
N VAL A 444 10.27 -7.97 -1.42
CA VAL A 444 10.37 -9.27 -0.74
C VAL A 444 11.52 -9.30 0.26
N GLN A 445 12.67 -8.71 -0.08
CA GLN A 445 13.81 -8.65 0.83
C GLN A 445 13.62 -7.65 1.98
N CYS A 446 13.07 -6.47 1.70
CA CYS A 446 12.95 -5.40 2.69
C CYS A 446 11.71 -5.58 3.59
N PHE A 447 10.66 -6.22 3.08
CA PHE A 447 9.39 -6.42 3.78
C PHE A 447 8.88 -7.88 3.71
N PRO A 448 9.70 -8.89 4.06
CA PRO A 448 9.39 -10.31 3.80
C PRO A 448 8.08 -10.78 4.43
N VAL A 449 7.79 -10.35 5.67
CA VAL A 449 6.55 -10.72 6.37
C VAL A 449 5.31 -10.11 5.70
N LYS A 450 5.39 -8.83 5.32
CA LYS A 450 4.26 -8.13 4.67
C LYS A 450 4.01 -8.66 3.26
N MET A 451 5.08 -8.94 2.51
CA MET A 451 4.98 -9.57 1.19
C MET A 451 4.45 -11.00 1.29
N GLN A 452 4.85 -11.76 2.32
CA GLN A 452 4.28 -13.08 2.58
C GLN A 452 2.76 -13.00 2.80
N GLN A 453 2.30 -12.08 3.65
CA GLN A 453 0.88 -11.89 3.91
C GLN A 453 0.11 -11.44 2.66
N LEU A 454 0.64 -10.48 1.91
CA LEU A 454 0.03 -10.00 0.68
C LEU A 454 -0.09 -11.13 -0.35
N LEU A 455 1.01 -11.84 -0.64
CA LEU A 455 1.03 -12.87 -1.67
C LEU A 455 0.22 -14.12 -1.27
N ALA A 456 0.20 -14.49 0.00
CA ALA A 456 -0.55 -15.65 0.48
C ALA A 456 -2.07 -15.47 0.45
N GLN A 457 -2.57 -14.23 0.42
CA GLN A 457 -4.00 -13.90 0.33
C GLN A 457 -4.52 -13.88 -1.12
N LEU A 458 -3.63 -13.95 -2.11
CA LEU A 458 -4.00 -13.91 -3.51
C LEU A 458 -4.46 -15.30 -3.96
N ASN A 459 -5.74 -15.43 -4.25
CA ASN A 459 -6.29 -16.66 -4.88
C ASN A 459 -5.85 -16.79 -6.35
N GLN A 460 -5.60 -15.66 -7.01
CA GLN A 460 -5.14 -15.57 -8.40
C GLN A 460 -4.18 -14.40 -8.55
N ALA A 461 -3.33 -14.44 -9.57
CA ALA A 461 -2.42 -13.34 -9.87
C ALA A 461 -3.22 -12.09 -10.31
N PRO A 462 -3.18 -10.98 -9.56
CA PRO A 462 -3.89 -9.75 -9.92
C PRO A 462 -3.24 -9.10 -11.15
N ALA A 463 -3.96 -8.16 -11.77
CA ALA A 463 -3.37 -7.38 -12.86
C ALA A 463 -2.13 -6.59 -12.38
N PRO A 464 -1.14 -6.29 -13.23
CA PRO A 464 0.10 -5.65 -12.81
C PRO A 464 -0.10 -4.34 -12.04
N GLN A 465 -1.01 -3.48 -12.49
CA GLN A 465 -1.30 -2.19 -11.84
C GLN A 465 -2.07 -2.36 -10.53
N GLU A 466 -2.95 -3.36 -10.43
CA GLU A 466 -3.62 -3.71 -9.18
C GLU A 466 -2.60 -4.20 -8.15
N MET A 467 -1.65 -5.04 -8.57
CA MET A 467 -0.57 -5.50 -7.71
C MET A 467 0.28 -4.33 -7.20
N LEU A 468 0.66 -3.38 -8.07
CA LEU A 468 1.39 -2.17 -7.67
C LEU A 468 0.58 -1.35 -6.66
N ALA A 469 -0.73 -1.19 -6.88
CA ALA A 469 -1.61 -0.48 -5.95
C ALA A 469 -1.71 -1.19 -4.58
N MET A 470 -1.80 -2.53 -4.58
CA MET A 470 -1.81 -3.34 -3.36
C MET A 470 -0.48 -3.25 -2.59
N GLU A 471 0.65 -3.34 -3.29
CA GLU A 471 1.99 -3.13 -2.71
C GLU A 471 2.08 -1.72 -2.10
N LYS A 472 1.68 -0.68 -2.86
CA LYS A 472 1.67 0.70 -2.39
C LYS A 472 0.82 0.88 -1.13
N LEU A 473 -0.34 0.24 -1.09
CA LEU A 473 -1.27 0.30 0.04
C LEU A 473 -0.73 -0.41 1.28
N ARG A 474 -0.13 -1.60 1.13
CA ARG A 474 0.36 -2.44 2.24
C ARG A 474 1.75 -2.04 2.77
N LEU A 475 2.60 -1.52 1.90
CA LEU A 475 4.02 -1.27 2.18
C LEU A 475 4.38 0.22 2.17
N GLY A 476 3.52 1.08 1.61
CA GLY A 476 3.83 2.50 1.39
C GLY A 476 4.73 2.78 0.18
N VAL A 477 5.27 1.72 -0.43
CA VAL A 477 6.12 1.73 -1.63
C VAL A 477 5.70 0.58 -2.56
N ASP A 478 5.61 0.84 -3.86
CA ASP A 478 5.33 -0.19 -4.87
C ASP A 478 6.60 -0.72 -5.54
N ALA A 479 6.48 -1.85 -6.25
CA ALA A 479 7.62 -2.46 -6.95
C ALA A 479 8.20 -1.55 -8.04
N SER A 480 7.44 -0.63 -8.61
CA SER A 480 7.97 0.29 -9.63
C SER A 480 8.88 1.34 -8.98
N GLU A 481 8.47 1.89 -7.83
CA GLU A 481 9.25 2.83 -7.04
C GLU A 481 10.49 2.19 -6.42
N ALA A 482 10.35 0.98 -5.86
CA ALA A 482 11.46 0.22 -5.29
C ALA A 482 12.48 -0.18 -6.36
N GLY A 483 12.01 -0.59 -7.54
CA GLY A 483 12.86 -0.86 -8.70
C GLY A 483 13.60 0.40 -9.17
N ALA A 484 12.90 1.53 -9.25
CA ALA A 484 13.49 2.81 -9.64
C ALA A 484 14.59 3.28 -8.67
N LEU A 485 14.46 2.97 -7.37
CA LEU A 485 15.48 3.22 -6.36
C LEU A 485 16.70 2.30 -6.57
N LEU A 486 16.47 1.01 -6.81
CA LEU A 486 17.54 0.03 -7.04
C LEU A 486 18.39 0.38 -8.26
N VAL A 487 17.76 0.68 -9.40
CA VAL A 487 18.48 1.01 -10.63
C VAL A 487 19.23 2.34 -10.50
N ALA A 488 18.73 3.28 -9.70
CA ALA A 488 19.44 4.51 -9.37
C ALA A 488 20.68 4.22 -8.51
N LYS A 489 20.57 3.33 -7.51
CA LYS A 489 21.72 2.87 -6.70
C LYS A 489 22.79 2.20 -7.57
N TRP A 490 22.38 1.40 -8.54
CA TRP A 490 23.29 0.77 -9.50
C TRP A 490 23.81 1.71 -10.60
N GLN A 491 23.43 2.99 -10.56
CA GLN A 491 23.86 4.02 -11.52
C GLN A 491 23.52 3.64 -12.97
N LEU A 492 22.43 2.90 -13.18
CA LEU A 492 21.92 2.64 -14.52
C LEU A 492 21.40 3.94 -15.16
N PRO A 493 21.29 3.99 -16.50
CA PRO A 493 20.82 5.18 -17.20
C PRO A 493 19.51 5.71 -16.61
N ARG A 494 19.42 7.03 -16.41
CA ARG A 494 18.25 7.69 -15.80
C ARG A 494 16.94 7.33 -16.52
N ALA A 495 17.00 7.07 -17.83
CA ALA A 495 15.87 6.62 -18.63
C ALA A 495 15.20 5.36 -18.04
N VAL A 496 15.97 4.41 -17.50
CA VAL A 496 15.47 3.18 -16.88
C VAL A 496 14.68 3.48 -15.60
N SER A 497 15.22 4.35 -14.74
CA SER A 497 14.53 4.77 -13.50
C SER A 497 13.23 5.54 -13.80
N VAL A 498 13.26 6.42 -14.81
CA VAL A 498 12.06 7.15 -15.26
C VAL A 498 11.02 6.20 -15.82
N PHE A 499 11.44 5.24 -16.65
CA PHE A 499 10.57 4.21 -17.21
C PHE A 499 9.86 3.40 -16.11
N MET A 500 10.61 2.92 -15.10
CA MET A 500 10.03 2.15 -14.00
C MET A 500 8.92 2.91 -13.28
N ARG A 501 9.13 4.20 -12.96
CA ARG A 501 8.12 5.02 -12.28
C ARG A 501 6.86 5.25 -13.13
N GLN A 502 6.95 5.14 -14.46
CA GLN A 502 5.78 5.24 -15.33
C GLN A 502 4.84 4.04 -15.24
N LEU A 503 5.31 2.88 -14.77
CA LEU A 503 4.48 1.66 -14.68
C LEU A 503 3.34 1.79 -13.67
N ALA A 504 3.53 2.58 -12.61
CA ALA A 504 2.50 2.92 -11.63
C ALA A 504 1.66 4.16 -12.02
N SER A 505 1.95 4.81 -13.15
CA SER A 505 1.26 6.03 -13.58
C SER A 505 -0.09 5.72 -14.24
N GLU A 506 -1.01 6.68 -14.20
CA GLU A 506 -2.26 6.64 -14.97
C GLU A 506 -1.98 6.40 -16.46
N LYS A 507 -2.90 5.71 -17.16
CA LYS A 507 -2.76 5.40 -18.60
C LYS A 507 -2.45 6.62 -19.46
N ASN A 508 -2.97 7.80 -19.13
CA ASN A 508 -2.78 9.04 -19.89
C ASN A 508 -1.39 9.67 -19.71
N ASN A 509 -0.66 9.31 -18.65
CA ASN A 509 0.68 9.83 -18.34
C ASN A 509 1.79 8.79 -18.62
N MET A 510 1.42 7.63 -19.16
CA MET A 510 2.31 6.52 -19.42
C MET A 510 2.84 6.57 -20.85
N SER A 511 4.13 6.27 -21.05
CA SER A 511 4.69 6.11 -22.39
C SER A 511 4.10 4.88 -23.09
N ALA A 512 4.08 4.88 -24.43
CA ALA A 512 3.65 3.72 -25.21
C ALA A 512 4.43 2.44 -24.85
N GLN A 513 5.74 2.60 -24.55
CA GLN A 513 6.61 1.51 -24.13
C GLN A 513 6.21 0.94 -22.76
N ALA A 514 5.90 1.79 -21.78
CA ALA A 514 5.44 1.34 -20.46
C ALA A 514 4.07 0.64 -20.57
N GLY A 515 3.16 1.16 -21.40
CA GLY A 515 1.89 0.49 -21.69
C GLY A 515 2.07 -0.88 -22.34
N LEU A 516 2.98 -0.99 -23.32
CA LEU A 516 3.34 -2.26 -23.94
C LEU A 516 3.83 -3.28 -22.90
N ILE A 517 4.75 -2.89 -22.02
CA ILE A 517 5.30 -3.77 -20.98
C ILE A 517 4.20 -4.26 -20.02
N LEU A 518 3.26 -3.40 -19.60
CA LEU A 518 2.17 -3.82 -18.71
C LEU A 518 1.20 -4.80 -19.38
N VAL A 519 0.84 -4.56 -20.65
CA VAL A 519 -0.03 -5.47 -21.42
C VAL A 519 0.65 -6.82 -21.63
N LEU A 520 1.96 -6.83 -21.93
CA LEU A 520 2.73 -8.06 -22.08
C LEU A 520 2.88 -8.81 -20.74
N HIS A 521 3.06 -8.09 -19.63
CA HIS A 521 3.08 -8.70 -18.30
C HIS A 521 1.75 -9.41 -18.01
N GLU A 522 0.64 -8.71 -18.23
CA GLU A 522 -0.70 -9.27 -18.07
C GLU A 522 -0.93 -10.51 -18.96
N TYR A 523 -0.53 -10.42 -20.24
CA TYR A 523 -0.62 -11.55 -21.18
C TYR A 523 0.14 -12.78 -20.67
N VAL A 524 1.38 -12.60 -20.20
CA VAL A 524 2.19 -13.71 -19.70
C VAL A 524 1.60 -14.31 -18.42
N LEU A 525 1.11 -13.48 -17.49
CA LEU A 525 0.43 -14.00 -16.29
C LEU A 525 -0.82 -14.81 -16.66
N ALA A 526 -1.62 -14.33 -17.62
CA ALA A 526 -2.79 -15.05 -18.10
C ALA A 526 -2.43 -16.40 -18.74
N CYS A 527 -1.37 -16.45 -19.56
CA CYS A 527 -0.88 -17.71 -20.12
C CYS A 527 -0.42 -18.70 -19.05
N LEU A 528 0.32 -18.23 -18.02
CA LEU A 528 0.78 -19.08 -16.92
C LEU A 528 -0.36 -19.57 -16.02
N ALA A 529 -1.44 -18.80 -15.92
CA ALA A 529 -2.65 -19.16 -15.19
C ALA A 529 -3.65 -19.98 -16.03
N GLU A 530 -3.33 -20.25 -17.30
CA GLU A 530 -4.24 -20.90 -18.27
C GLU A 530 -5.59 -20.16 -18.42
N ASP A 531 -5.60 -18.85 -18.20
CA ASP A 531 -6.80 -17.99 -18.29
C ASP A 531 -6.98 -17.49 -19.72
N GLN A 532 -7.85 -18.17 -20.47
CA GLN A 532 -8.12 -17.86 -21.88
C GLN A 532 -8.77 -16.48 -22.08
N GLU A 533 -9.64 -16.06 -21.16
CA GLU A 533 -10.35 -14.79 -21.28
C GLU A 533 -9.38 -13.62 -21.12
N ARG A 534 -8.55 -13.65 -20.06
CA ARG A 534 -7.50 -12.63 -19.85
C ARG A 534 -6.48 -12.63 -20.99
N THR A 535 -6.10 -13.80 -21.48
CA THR A 535 -5.17 -13.93 -22.63
C THR A 535 -5.75 -13.25 -23.87
N GLN A 536 -7.04 -13.46 -24.17
CA GLN A 536 -7.72 -12.85 -25.32
C GLN A 536 -7.86 -11.33 -25.19
N VAL A 537 -8.18 -10.84 -23.99
CA VAL A 537 -8.27 -9.40 -23.69
C VAL A 537 -6.90 -8.74 -23.86
N ALA A 538 -5.84 -9.31 -23.28
CA ALA A 538 -4.49 -8.77 -23.39
C ALA A 538 -3.95 -8.81 -24.84
N SER A 539 -4.23 -9.88 -25.59
CA SER A 539 -3.90 -9.96 -27.03
C SER A 539 -4.59 -8.85 -27.84
N SER A 540 -5.88 -8.61 -27.58
CA SER A 540 -6.64 -7.56 -28.24
C SER A 540 -6.07 -6.16 -27.94
N GLN A 541 -5.69 -5.92 -26.68
CA GLN A 541 -5.03 -4.67 -26.27
C GLN A 541 -3.67 -4.50 -26.95
N LEU A 542 -2.90 -5.58 -27.09
CA LEU A 542 -1.60 -5.56 -27.76
C LEU A 542 -1.73 -5.19 -29.24
N ILE A 543 -2.73 -5.76 -29.94
CA ILE A 543 -3.03 -5.43 -31.35
C ILE A 543 -3.38 -3.95 -31.49
N GLN A 544 -4.23 -3.43 -30.61
CA GLN A 544 -4.61 -2.00 -30.62
C GLN A 544 -3.40 -1.09 -30.35
N LEU A 545 -2.55 -1.45 -29.39
CA LEU A 545 -1.42 -0.62 -28.97
C LEU A 545 -0.33 -0.57 -30.05
N LEU A 546 -0.04 -1.69 -30.70
CA LEU A 546 1.04 -1.78 -31.69
C LEU A 546 0.67 -1.20 -33.05
N GLY A 547 -0.62 -1.19 -33.42
CA GLY A 547 -1.08 -0.72 -34.72
C GLY A 547 -0.55 -1.54 -35.91
N ILE A 548 -0.14 -2.79 -35.66
CA ILE A 548 0.34 -3.74 -36.67
C ILE A 548 -0.78 -4.71 -37.04
N ASP A 549 -0.68 -5.32 -38.21
CA ASP A 549 -1.51 -6.44 -38.65
C ASP A 549 -1.71 -7.49 -37.54
N ALA A 550 -2.98 -7.72 -37.18
CA ALA A 550 -3.36 -8.64 -36.11
C ALA A 550 -2.79 -10.05 -36.33
N GLY A 551 -2.81 -10.54 -37.58
CA GLY A 551 -2.30 -11.87 -37.93
C GLY A 551 -0.79 -12.02 -37.76
N LYS A 552 0.00 -10.94 -37.77
CA LYS A 552 1.43 -10.99 -37.39
C LYS A 552 1.61 -11.13 -35.88
N ILE A 553 0.83 -10.39 -35.10
CA ILE A 553 0.88 -10.42 -33.63
C ILE A 553 0.41 -11.78 -33.12
N GLU A 554 -0.71 -12.30 -33.64
CA GLU A 554 -1.24 -13.62 -33.28
C GLU A 554 -0.22 -14.74 -33.54
N ARG A 555 0.42 -14.76 -34.72
CA ARG A 555 1.48 -15.73 -35.03
C ARG A 555 2.69 -15.61 -34.11
N MET A 556 3.07 -14.39 -33.74
CA MET A 556 4.16 -14.16 -32.79
C MET A 556 3.81 -14.73 -31.41
N LEU A 557 2.61 -14.45 -30.92
CA LEU A 557 2.11 -14.95 -29.63
C LEU A 557 1.96 -16.47 -29.63
N GLU A 558 1.45 -17.06 -30.71
CA GLU A 558 1.34 -18.52 -30.86
C GLU A 558 2.71 -19.20 -30.84
N ALA A 559 3.68 -18.66 -31.59
CA ALA A 559 5.05 -19.16 -31.60
C ALA A 559 5.73 -19.02 -30.22
N PHE A 560 5.41 -17.96 -29.48
CA PHE A 560 5.88 -17.78 -28.10
C PHE A 560 5.27 -18.83 -27.16
N ASN A 561 3.94 -19.03 -27.20
CA ASN A 561 3.25 -19.97 -26.33
C ASN A 561 3.72 -21.41 -26.50
N GLN A 562 4.03 -21.83 -27.74
CA GLN A 562 4.62 -23.14 -28.02
C GLN A 562 5.99 -23.35 -27.35
N LYS A 563 6.74 -22.26 -27.12
CA LYS A 563 8.09 -22.30 -26.53
C LYS A 563 8.14 -21.92 -25.05
N LEU A 564 7.06 -21.35 -24.50
CA LEU A 564 6.97 -20.91 -23.10
C LEU A 564 7.39 -21.99 -22.09
N PRO A 565 7.02 -23.28 -22.24
CA PRO A 565 7.50 -24.33 -21.35
C PRO A 565 9.03 -24.45 -21.29
N GLY A 566 9.71 -24.25 -22.42
CA GLY A 566 11.17 -24.25 -22.48
C GLY A 566 11.82 -23.08 -21.74
N LEU A 567 11.19 -21.91 -21.80
CA LEU A 567 11.62 -20.73 -21.05
C LEU A 567 11.35 -20.88 -19.55
N ASN A 568 10.27 -21.56 -19.18
CA ASN A 568 9.98 -21.94 -17.79
C ASN A 568 11.08 -22.82 -17.20
N ALA A 569 11.53 -23.84 -17.94
CA ALA A 569 12.65 -24.67 -17.53
C ALA A 569 13.95 -23.86 -17.36
N ALA A 570 14.21 -22.88 -18.25
CA ALA A 570 15.37 -22.00 -18.15
C ALA A 570 15.34 -21.12 -16.90
N ALA A 571 14.18 -20.52 -16.60
CA ALA A 571 13.98 -19.64 -15.45
C ALA A 571 14.16 -20.36 -14.11
N ASN A 572 13.78 -21.63 -14.01
CA ASN A 572 14.03 -22.46 -12.82
C ASN A 572 15.54 -22.68 -12.54
N ALA A 573 16.39 -22.49 -13.55
CA ALA A 573 17.84 -22.64 -13.42
C ALA A 573 18.56 -21.33 -13.00
N ILE A 574 17.83 -20.21 -12.92
CA ILE A 574 18.32 -18.91 -12.45
C ILE A 574 18.04 -18.78 -10.96
#